data_AF-A0A228QHN4-F1
#
_entry.id   AF-A0A228QHN4-F1
#
_cell.length_a   1.000
_cell.length_b   1.000
_cell.length_c   1.000
_cell.angle_alpha   90.00
_cell.angle_beta   90.00
_cell.angle_gamma   90.00
#
_symmetry.space_group_name_H-M   'P 1'
#
loop_
_entity.id
_entity.type
_entity.pdbx_description
1 polymer ?
#
loop_
_entity_poly.entity_id
_entity_poly.type
_entity_poly.pdbx_seq_one_letter_code
_entity_poly.pdbx_strand_id
1 'polypeptide(L)'
;MKENHMPPRQHDVRDSKPERCLPKRLCSPSTGGTARGTRIASKEPALTQGFKGMRDMFRSGLLMVLLLAGNAGAMADTASPGIPTQVTAKTSMLPQPAHIAVNEGTLPIAGAFRVTTNGCGEGFADHAVARFQHDVERLTGLEFNKPDGPALTISCKSSAMPDALTAKESYHLAVTAQGIMLSAEEPIGVSRGLATLRQLVDLGDGATLHFATVDDKPRLAWRGLMQ
;
A
#
# COMPACT_ATOMS: atom_id res chain seq x y z
N MET A 1 71.76 39.61 19.79
CA MET A 1 72.50 39.00 18.65
C MET A 1 72.08 37.54 18.53
N LYS A 2 72.00 37.02 17.30
CA LYS A 2 71.77 35.60 16.95
C LYS A 2 70.53 34.93 17.58
N GLU A 3 69.40 35.27 16.97
CA GLU A 3 68.20 34.44 16.91
C GLU A 3 68.50 33.18 16.05
N ASN A 4 68.11 31.99 16.51
CA ASN A 4 68.37 30.72 15.81
C ASN A 4 67.11 30.24 15.08
N HIS A 5 67.03 30.49 13.78
CA HIS A 5 66.01 29.90 12.91
C HIS A 5 66.21 28.38 12.75
N MET A 6 65.13 27.61 12.86
CA MET A 6 65.11 26.18 12.56
C MET A 6 64.12 25.90 11.41
N PRO A 7 64.57 25.33 10.27
CA PRO A 7 63.68 25.05 9.14
C PRO A 7 62.78 23.81 9.40
N PRO A 8 61.59 23.75 8.76
CA PRO A 8 60.63 22.67 8.98
C PRO A 8 61.07 21.35 8.34
N ARG A 9 60.72 20.22 8.97
CA ARG A 9 60.79 18.90 8.33
C ARG A 9 59.57 18.70 7.43
N GLN A 10 59.81 18.40 6.16
CA GLN A 10 58.84 17.70 5.32
C GLN A 10 59.02 16.19 5.52
N HIS A 11 57.92 15.43 5.50
CA HIS A 11 57.93 13.97 5.47
C HIS A 11 56.99 13.50 4.36
N ASP A 12 57.56 13.03 3.24
CA ASP A 12 56.81 12.40 2.15
C ASP A 12 56.07 11.16 2.63
N VAL A 13 54.74 11.22 2.60
CA VAL A 13 53.89 10.02 2.69
C VAL A 13 53.77 9.44 1.28
N ARG A 14 54.45 8.32 1.05
CA ARG A 14 54.53 7.68 -0.26
C ARG A 14 53.19 7.04 -0.64
N ASP A 15 52.73 7.30 -1.86
CA ASP A 15 51.65 6.52 -2.47
C ASP A 15 52.08 5.06 -2.63
N SER A 16 51.19 4.11 -2.32
CA SER A 16 51.46 2.67 -2.29
C SER A 16 50.17 1.85 -2.42
N LYS A 17 49.55 1.99 -3.59
CA LYS A 17 48.42 1.21 -4.09
C LYS A 17 48.68 -0.31 -4.07
N PRO A 18 47.82 -1.14 -3.43
CA PRO A 18 47.90 -2.59 -3.51
C PRO A 18 47.38 -3.13 -4.86
N GLU A 19 47.97 -4.23 -5.33
CA GLU A 19 47.65 -4.84 -6.63
C GLU A 19 46.43 -5.79 -6.59
N ARG A 20 45.79 -5.99 -7.75
CA ARG A 20 44.75 -7.01 -7.94
C ARG A 20 45.33 -8.25 -8.62
N CYS A 21 45.46 -9.35 -7.88
CA CYS A 21 45.71 -10.66 -8.47
C CYS A 21 44.44 -11.20 -9.15
N LEU A 22 44.57 -11.64 -10.41
CA LEU A 22 43.51 -12.29 -11.18
C LEU A 22 44.15 -13.34 -12.11
N PRO A 23 43.84 -14.64 -11.98
CA PRO A 23 44.48 -15.67 -12.78
C PRO A 23 43.99 -15.71 -14.24
N LYS A 24 44.96 -15.81 -15.16
CA LYS A 24 44.84 -16.14 -16.59
C LYS A 24 44.32 -17.59 -16.75
N ARG A 25 43.77 -18.10 -17.87
CA ARG A 25 43.71 -17.64 -19.30
C ARG A 25 42.33 -18.06 -19.92
N LEU A 26 42.04 -18.59 -21.14
CA LEU A 26 42.83 -19.07 -22.31
C LEU A 26 42.25 -18.62 -23.69
N CYS A 27 41.54 -19.46 -24.47
CA CYS A 27 41.21 -19.29 -25.91
C CYS A 27 39.93 -20.03 -26.40
N SER A 28 39.20 -19.40 -27.35
CA SER A 28 38.86 -19.80 -28.77
C SER A 28 38.54 -21.26 -29.17
N PRO A 29 37.84 -21.53 -30.33
CA PRO A 29 37.69 -20.68 -31.53
C PRO A 29 36.33 -20.60 -32.26
N SER A 30 36.36 -19.80 -33.33
CA SER A 30 35.38 -19.58 -34.43
C SER A 30 34.69 -20.80 -35.06
N THR A 31 33.46 -20.60 -35.54
CA THR A 31 32.99 -20.98 -36.90
C THR A 31 31.80 -20.09 -37.29
N GLY A 32 31.62 -19.77 -38.58
CA GLY A 32 30.51 -18.92 -39.10
C GLY A 32 29.50 -19.67 -39.97
N GLY A 33 28.43 -18.98 -40.42
CA GLY A 33 27.42 -19.54 -41.33
C GLY A 33 26.55 -18.48 -42.01
N THR A 34 26.23 -18.68 -43.29
CA THR A 34 25.57 -17.68 -44.15
C THR A 34 24.42 -18.27 -44.97
N ALA A 35 23.18 -17.88 -44.67
CA ALA A 35 21.99 -17.93 -45.55
C ALA A 35 20.99 -16.88 -45.03
N ARG A 36 20.43 -15.94 -45.81
CA ARG A 36 19.73 -15.98 -47.12
C ARG A 36 18.32 -16.59 -47.02
N GLY A 37 17.30 -15.72 -46.95
CA GLY A 37 15.88 -16.09 -47.01
C GLY A 37 14.98 -14.87 -47.20
N THR A 38 14.52 -14.62 -48.43
CA THR A 38 13.73 -13.44 -48.80
C THR A 38 12.31 -13.85 -49.21
N ARG A 39 11.25 -13.20 -48.70
CA ARG A 39 10.07 -12.73 -49.50
C ARG A 39 8.96 -12.04 -48.68
N ILE A 40 8.71 -10.78 -49.06
CA ILE A 40 7.43 -10.09 -49.25
C ILE A 40 6.09 -10.87 -49.14
N ALA A 41 5.20 -10.38 -48.26
CA ALA A 41 3.81 -9.95 -48.55
C ALA A 41 3.28 -9.26 -47.26
N SER A 42 2.82 -7.99 -47.20
CA SER A 42 1.88 -7.22 -48.03
C SER A 42 0.42 -7.66 -47.91
N LYS A 43 -0.36 -7.05 -47.00
CA LYS A 43 -1.67 -6.39 -47.33
C LYS A 43 -2.29 -5.60 -46.15
N GLU A 44 -2.50 -4.30 -46.39
CA GLU A 44 -3.36 -3.36 -45.65
C GLU A 44 -4.75 -3.22 -46.36
N PRO A 45 -5.73 -2.44 -45.87
CA PRO A 45 -6.07 -2.05 -44.48
C PRO A 45 -7.62 -2.04 -44.20
N ALA A 46 -8.00 -1.46 -43.04
CA ALA A 46 -9.17 -0.59 -42.81
C ALA A 46 -10.58 -1.16 -42.54
N LEU A 47 -11.41 -0.25 -41.99
CA LEU A 47 -12.79 -0.39 -41.48
C LEU A 47 -12.94 -1.28 -40.21
N THR A 48 -13.80 -0.98 -39.23
CA THR A 48 -14.90 0.02 -39.17
C THR A 48 -15.01 0.68 -37.78
N GLN A 49 -15.67 1.84 -37.76
CA GLN A 49 -16.25 2.62 -36.63
C GLN A 49 -16.50 1.82 -35.32
N GLY A 50 -16.37 2.40 -34.12
CA GLY A 50 -16.41 3.82 -33.77
C GLY A 50 -17.83 4.28 -33.44
N PHE A 51 -18.36 3.91 -32.26
CA PHE A 51 -19.65 4.42 -31.77
C PHE A 51 -19.51 5.09 -30.38
N LYS A 52 -20.39 6.05 -30.10
CA LYS A 52 -20.19 7.09 -29.09
C LYS A 52 -21.49 7.36 -28.33
N GLY A 53 -21.43 7.28 -27.00
CA GLY A 53 -22.47 7.77 -26.09
C GLY A 53 -23.59 6.77 -25.81
N MET A 54 -23.60 6.24 -24.59
CA MET A 54 -24.82 5.73 -23.94
C MET A 54 -25.25 6.76 -22.90
N ARG A 55 -26.00 7.77 -23.33
CA ARG A 55 -26.60 8.80 -22.47
C ARG A 55 -28.04 9.04 -22.92
N ASP A 56 -28.87 9.48 -21.98
CA ASP A 56 -30.14 10.18 -22.22
C ASP A 56 -31.22 9.35 -22.96
N MET A 57 -31.81 8.36 -22.26
CA MET A 57 -33.06 7.71 -22.70
C MET A 57 -34.18 7.72 -21.62
N PHE A 58 -34.26 8.81 -20.84
CA PHE A 58 -35.48 9.16 -20.11
C PHE A 58 -36.34 10.08 -20.99
N ARG A 59 -37.43 9.54 -21.54
CA ARG A 59 -38.38 10.27 -22.41
C ARG A 59 -39.63 10.69 -21.62
N SER A 60 -40.16 11.85 -21.98
CA SER A 60 -41.20 12.60 -21.27
C SER A 60 -42.49 11.83 -20.96
N GLY A 61 -43.05 12.07 -19.77
CA GLY A 61 -44.45 11.80 -19.41
C GLY A 61 -45.06 13.07 -18.80
N LEU A 62 -46.17 13.55 -19.34
CA LEU A 62 -46.72 14.88 -19.06
C LEU A 62 -47.82 14.85 -17.98
N LEU A 63 -47.68 15.76 -17.01
CA LEU A 63 -48.72 16.45 -16.22
C LEU A 63 -50.15 15.84 -16.16
N MET A 64 -50.62 15.56 -14.93
CA MET A 64 -52.05 15.70 -14.60
C MET A 64 -52.20 16.39 -13.24
N VAL A 65 -53.05 17.41 -13.19
CA VAL A 65 -53.35 18.23 -12.00
C VAL A 65 -54.82 18.06 -11.64
N LEU A 66 -55.12 17.88 -10.36
CA LEU A 66 -56.36 18.36 -9.74
C LEU A 66 -56.26 18.30 -8.21
N LEU A 67 -56.69 19.38 -7.53
CA LEU A 67 -56.85 19.41 -6.08
C LEU A 67 -58.23 18.88 -5.69
N LEU A 68 -58.33 18.31 -4.49
CA LEU A 68 -59.52 18.39 -3.63
C LEU A 68 -59.06 18.43 -2.17
N ALA A 69 -59.89 18.96 -1.27
CA ALA A 69 -59.41 19.53 -0.01
C ALA A 69 -59.85 18.76 1.25
N GLY A 70 -58.98 18.82 2.27
CA GLY A 70 -59.34 18.90 3.70
C GLY A 70 -59.95 17.66 4.37
N ASN A 71 -59.26 17.19 5.43
CA ASN A 71 -59.74 17.52 6.77
C ASN A 71 -58.63 17.42 7.84
N ALA A 72 -58.83 18.07 8.98
CA ALA A 72 -57.93 17.96 10.13
C ALA A 72 -58.29 16.73 10.99
N GLY A 73 -57.28 16.02 11.49
CA GLY A 73 -57.42 14.82 12.30
C GLY A 73 -56.20 14.57 13.17
N ALA A 74 -55.96 15.45 14.14
CA ALA A 74 -54.79 15.36 15.02
C ALA A 74 -54.98 14.26 16.09
N MET A 75 -54.44 13.07 15.83
CA MET A 75 -54.13 12.08 16.85
C MET A 75 -52.61 12.07 17.05
N ALA A 76 -52.15 12.75 18.10
CA ALA A 76 -50.73 12.81 18.45
C ALA A 76 -50.32 11.53 19.20
N ASP A 77 -50.13 10.45 18.44
CA ASP A 77 -49.56 9.22 18.99
C ASP A 77 -48.09 9.49 19.34
N THR A 78 -47.79 9.66 20.63
CA THR A 78 -46.44 9.98 21.14
C THR A 78 -45.55 8.75 21.13
N ALA A 79 -45.29 8.23 19.93
CA ALA A 79 -44.24 7.25 19.68
C ALA A 79 -42.90 7.85 20.10
N SER A 80 -42.45 7.49 21.30
CA SER A 80 -41.16 7.92 21.84
C SER A 80 -40.07 7.63 20.81
N PRO A 81 -39.21 8.60 20.46
CA PRO A 81 -38.13 8.38 19.52
C PRO A 81 -37.15 7.39 20.15
N GLY A 82 -37.29 6.12 19.78
CA GLY A 82 -36.41 5.05 20.22
C GLY A 82 -34.98 5.46 19.89
N ILE A 83 -34.15 5.62 20.92
CA ILE A 83 -32.72 5.91 20.73
C ILE A 83 -32.18 4.82 19.80
N PRO A 84 -31.61 5.17 18.63
CA PRO A 84 -31.08 4.16 17.73
C PRO A 84 -29.93 3.47 18.46
N THR A 85 -30.17 2.23 18.89
CA THR A 85 -29.18 1.42 19.60
C THR A 85 -28.04 1.10 18.65
N GLN A 86 -27.06 2.01 18.59
CA GLN A 86 -25.79 1.78 17.93
C GLN A 86 -25.11 0.64 18.68
N VAL A 87 -25.29 -0.58 18.15
CA VAL A 87 -24.51 -1.74 18.56
C VAL A 87 -23.10 -1.50 18.05
N THR A 88 -22.31 -0.79 18.85
CA THR A 88 -20.87 -0.62 18.64
C THR A 88 -20.21 -1.97 18.86
N ALA A 89 -20.29 -2.82 17.84
CA ALA A 89 -19.56 -4.07 17.76
C ALA A 89 -18.08 -3.71 17.85
N LYS A 90 -17.46 -4.01 19.01
CA LYS A 90 -16.00 -3.97 19.12
C LYS A 90 -15.44 -4.92 18.08
N THR A 91 -14.79 -4.35 17.07
CA THR A 91 -14.03 -5.14 16.10
C THR A 91 -13.00 -5.97 16.86
N SER A 92 -12.86 -7.25 16.51
CA SER A 92 -12.05 -8.21 17.27
C SER A 92 -10.52 -8.04 17.05
N MET A 93 -10.06 -6.80 16.93
CA MET A 93 -8.67 -6.42 16.69
C MET A 93 -7.90 -6.26 17.99
N LEU A 94 -6.64 -6.68 17.98
CA LEU A 94 -5.73 -6.63 19.11
C LEU A 94 -4.40 -5.95 18.70
N PRO A 95 -4.04 -4.80 19.31
CA PRO A 95 -4.87 -3.97 20.18
C PRO A 95 -6.06 -3.34 19.41
N GLN A 96 -7.10 -2.92 20.14
CA GLN A 96 -8.20 -2.13 19.58
C GLN A 96 -7.66 -0.76 19.08
N PRO A 97 -7.80 -0.42 17.79
CA PRO A 97 -7.39 0.89 17.26
C PRO A 97 -8.11 2.07 17.93
N ALA A 98 -7.52 3.26 17.86
CA ALA A 98 -8.15 4.48 18.37
C ALA A 98 -9.47 4.83 17.66
N HIS A 99 -9.54 4.62 16.35
CA HIS A 99 -10.76 4.73 15.54
C HIS A 99 -10.77 3.67 14.44
N ILE A 100 -11.93 3.05 14.20
CA ILE A 100 -12.17 2.13 13.09
C ILE A 100 -13.64 2.16 12.67
N ALA A 101 -13.87 2.26 11.36
CA ALA A 101 -15.14 2.02 10.71
C ALA A 101 -14.99 0.85 9.73
N VAL A 102 -15.75 -0.23 9.93
CA VAL A 102 -15.87 -1.35 8.97
C VAL A 102 -17.10 -1.11 8.11
N ASN A 103 -16.99 -1.37 6.82
CA ASN A 103 -18.04 -1.17 5.82
C ASN A 103 -18.44 -2.51 5.20
N GLU A 104 -19.60 -2.56 4.56
CA GLU A 104 -20.03 -3.75 3.80
C GLU A 104 -19.13 -3.99 2.58
N GLY A 105 -18.78 -5.26 2.35
CA GLY A 105 -17.94 -5.68 1.22
C GLY A 105 -16.52 -6.08 1.60
N THR A 106 -15.87 -6.80 0.68
CA THR A 106 -14.52 -7.33 0.86
C THR A 106 -13.68 -7.19 -0.41
N LEU A 107 -12.36 -7.09 -0.22
CA LEU A 107 -11.35 -7.03 -1.27
C LEU A 107 -10.66 -8.42 -1.37
N PRO A 108 -10.80 -9.18 -2.47
CA PRO A 108 -10.21 -10.51 -2.58
C PRO A 108 -8.67 -10.46 -2.65
N ILE A 109 -8.04 -11.43 -1.99
CA ILE A 109 -6.59 -11.67 -2.04
C ILE A 109 -6.35 -12.81 -3.02
N ALA A 110 -5.87 -12.51 -4.22
CA ALA A 110 -5.65 -13.49 -5.30
C ALA A 110 -4.16 -13.88 -5.49
N GLY A 111 -3.24 -13.28 -4.74
CA GLY A 111 -1.79 -13.39 -4.90
C GLY A 111 -1.07 -12.26 -4.18
N ALA A 112 0.21 -12.05 -4.47
CA ALA A 112 1.01 -11.04 -3.78
C ALA A 112 0.50 -9.61 -4.07
N PHE A 113 0.56 -8.75 -3.05
CA PHE A 113 0.12 -7.36 -3.13
C PHE A 113 0.98 -6.56 -4.12
N ARG A 114 0.35 -5.73 -4.96
CA ARG A 114 1.03 -4.77 -5.84
C ARG A 114 1.40 -3.53 -5.05
N VAL A 115 2.59 -3.54 -4.46
CA VAL A 115 3.04 -2.49 -3.53
C VAL A 115 3.69 -1.32 -4.26
N THR A 116 3.29 -0.11 -3.91
CA THR A 116 3.94 1.15 -4.32
C THR A 116 4.28 1.96 -3.08
N THR A 117 5.56 2.19 -2.81
CA THR A 117 6.03 2.92 -1.61
C THR A 117 6.55 4.31 -1.97
N ASN A 118 6.11 5.34 -1.23
CA ASN A 118 6.47 6.74 -1.45
C ASN A 118 6.98 7.39 -0.15
N GLY A 119 8.11 8.10 -0.21
CA GLY A 119 8.61 8.96 0.89
C GLY A 119 9.17 8.24 2.14
N CYS A 120 9.10 6.92 2.22
CA CYS A 120 9.46 6.14 3.42
C CYS A 120 10.97 5.87 3.61
N GLY A 121 11.83 6.35 2.71
CA GLY A 121 13.23 5.91 2.67
C GLY A 121 13.36 4.47 2.21
N GLU A 122 14.54 3.88 2.41
CA GLU A 122 14.89 2.53 1.95
C GLU A 122 14.94 1.53 3.12
N GLY A 123 14.59 0.27 2.86
CA GLY A 123 14.83 -0.86 3.75
C GLY A 123 13.77 -1.06 4.84
N PHE A 124 13.51 -0.08 5.72
CA PHE A 124 12.63 -0.31 6.87
C PHE A 124 11.19 -0.64 6.45
N ALA A 125 10.61 0.17 5.55
CA ALA A 125 9.27 -0.07 5.03
C ALA A 125 9.23 -1.37 4.20
N ASP A 126 10.27 -1.64 3.42
CA ASP A 126 10.35 -2.82 2.54
C ASP A 126 10.43 -4.13 3.35
N HIS A 127 11.18 -4.14 4.46
CA HIS A 127 11.20 -5.27 5.40
C HIS A 127 9.85 -5.46 6.12
N ALA A 128 9.12 -4.38 6.41
CA ALA A 128 7.78 -4.47 6.98
C ALA A 128 6.77 -5.04 5.95
N VAL A 129 6.86 -4.62 4.69
CA VAL A 129 6.08 -5.15 3.55
C VAL A 129 6.37 -6.62 3.30
N ALA A 130 7.65 -7.02 3.24
CA ALA A 130 8.05 -8.41 3.03
C ALA A 130 7.53 -9.33 4.16
N ARG A 131 7.61 -8.88 5.42
CA ARG A 131 7.01 -9.60 6.56
C ARG A 131 5.49 -9.73 6.41
N PHE A 132 4.80 -8.63 6.07
CA PHE A 132 3.35 -8.63 5.87
C PHE A 132 2.93 -9.59 4.74
N GLN A 133 3.60 -9.55 3.59
CA GLN A 133 3.33 -10.45 2.47
C GLN A 133 3.50 -11.92 2.88
N HIS A 134 4.61 -12.28 3.53
CA HIS A 134 4.84 -13.64 4.01
C HIS A 134 3.87 -14.09 5.12
N ASP A 135 3.45 -13.18 6.01
CA ASP A 135 2.41 -13.48 7.01
C ASP A 135 1.05 -13.77 6.36
N VAL A 136 0.66 -13.01 5.33
CA VAL A 136 -0.61 -13.25 4.61
C VAL A 136 -0.54 -14.49 3.72
N GLU A 137 0.58 -14.74 3.04
CA GLU A 137 0.86 -15.98 2.32
C GLU A 137 0.64 -17.19 3.23
N ARG A 138 1.28 -17.20 4.41
CA ARG A 138 1.16 -18.25 5.43
C ARG A 138 -0.21 -18.34 6.10
N LEU A 139 -0.98 -17.25 6.18
CA LEU A 139 -2.35 -17.25 6.69
C LEU A 139 -3.37 -17.80 5.68
N THR A 140 -3.15 -17.53 4.39
CA THR A 140 -4.12 -17.82 3.32
C THR A 140 -3.85 -19.14 2.59
N GLY A 141 -2.61 -19.65 2.63
CA GLY A 141 -2.20 -20.83 1.87
C GLY A 141 -2.03 -20.58 0.36
N LEU A 142 -2.11 -19.33 -0.08
CA LEU A 142 -1.83 -18.91 -1.45
C LEU A 142 -0.31 -18.84 -1.68
N GLU A 143 0.15 -19.03 -2.91
CA GLU A 143 1.55 -18.78 -3.28
C GLU A 143 1.75 -17.33 -3.72
N PHE A 144 2.67 -16.59 -3.08
CA PHE A 144 2.92 -15.17 -3.44
C PHE A 144 4.00 -15.01 -4.53
N ASN A 145 4.03 -15.97 -5.46
CA ASN A 145 4.96 -16.05 -6.59
C ASN A 145 4.83 -14.91 -7.63
N LYS A 146 3.71 -14.16 -7.63
CA LYS A 146 3.45 -13.05 -8.56
C LYS A 146 2.64 -11.93 -7.89
N PRO A 147 2.84 -10.67 -8.31
CA PRO A 147 2.08 -9.51 -7.82
C PRO A 147 0.71 -9.41 -8.51
N ASP A 148 -0.08 -10.48 -8.44
CA ASP A 148 -1.41 -10.57 -9.06
C ASP A 148 -2.55 -10.19 -8.09
N GLY A 149 -2.22 -9.85 -6.83
CA GLY A 149 -3.14 -9.45 -5.78
C GLY A 149 -3.59 -7.98 -5.84
N PRO A 150 -4.26 -7.48 -4.77
CA PRO A 150 -4.73 -6.10 -4.72
C PRO A 150 -3.57 -5.08 -4.66
N ALA A 151 -3.85 -3.85 -5.10
CA ALA A 151 -2.90 -2.74 -5.01
C ALA A 151 -2.76 -2.24 -3.57
N LEU A 152 -1.53 -1.95 -3.14
CA LEU A 152 -1.19 -1.45 -1.81
C LEU A 152 -0.30 -0.21 -1.96
N THR A 153 -0.89 0.98 -1.83
CA THR A 153 -0.16 2.25 -1.87
C THR A 153 0.27 2.64 -0.46
N ILE A 154 1.58 2.80 -0.25
CA ILE A 154 2.21 3.18 1.01
C ILE A 154 2.82 4.57 0.84
N SER A 155 2.56 5.47 1.80
CA SER A 155 3.08 6.85 1.79
C SER A 155 3.53 7.31 3.17
N CYS A 156 4.79 7.70 3.31
CA CYS A 156 5.31 8.34 4.52
C CYS A 156 5.53 9.84 4.28
N LYS A 157 5.32 10.66 5.32
CA LYS A 157 5.69 12.10 5.30
C LYS A 157 7.20 12.32 5.50
N SER A 158 7.86 11.37 6.17
CA SER A 158 9.28 11.39 6.51
C SER A 158 9.91 10.02 6.26
N SER A 159 11.17 10.02 5.84
CA SER A 159 12.05 8.84 5.74
C SER A 159 12.91 8.63 6.99
N ALA A 160 12.64 9.36 8.09
CA ALA A 160 13.39 9.25 9.32
C ALA A 160 13.39 7.82 9.88
N MET A 161 14.59 7.32 10.23
CA MET A 161 14.73 6.05 10.92
C MET A 161 14.20 6.17 12.36
N PRO A 162 13.39 5.22 12.85
CA PRO A 162 12.65 5.40 14.08
C PRO A 162 13.52 5.28 15.34
N ASP A 163 13.60 6.35 16.11
CA ASP A 163 13.98 6.33 17.53
C ASP A 163 12.78 5.88 18.38
N ALA A 164 12.96 4.86 19.21
CA ALA A 164 11.92 4.27 20.04
C ALA A 164 11.26 5.24 21.04
N LEU A 165 11.87 6.39 21.34
CA LEU A 165 11.32 7.40 22.25
C LEU A 165 10.49 8.48 21.54
N THR A 166 10.82 8.80 20.28
CA THR A 166 10.23 9.92 19.53
C THR A 166 9.43 9.51 18.28
N ALA A 167 9.50 8.24 17.89
CA ALA A 167 8.84 7.60 16.76
C ALA A 167 7.39 8.03 16.51
N LYS A 168 7.10 8.45 15.28
CA LYS A 168 5.76 8.83 14.81
C LYS A 168 5.00 7.61 14.31
N GLU A 169 4.59 6.78 15.27
CA GLU A 169 3.83 5.54 15.07
C GLU A 169 2.36 5.73 14.59
N SER A 170 1.93 6.95 14.29
CA SER A 170 0.60 7.23 13.75
C SER A 170 0.44 6.73 12.32
N TYR A 171 -0.71 6.12 12.02
CA TYR A 171 -1.07 5.71 10.66
C TYR A 171 -2.57 5.92 10.39
N HIS A 172 -2.88 6.05 9.10
CA HIS A 172 -4.23 5.96 8.54
C HIS A 172 -4.24 4.87 7.47
N LEU A 173 -5.16 3.93 7.59
CA LEU A 173 -5.32 2.78 6.70
C LEU A 173 -6.75 2.79 6.13
N ALA A 174 -6.87 2.68 4.81
CA ALA A 174 -8.15 2.51 4.11
C ALA A 174 -8.09 1.29 3.17
N VAL A 175 -9.08 0.42 3.27
CA VAL A 175 -9.29 -0.75 2.39
C VAL A 175 -10.61 -0.56 1.65
N THR A 176 -10.57 -0.53 0.32
CA THR A 176 -11.74 -0.29 -0.54
C THR A 176 -11.71 -1.22 -1.77
N ALA A 177 -12.78 -1.19 -2.58
CA ALA A 177 -12.85 -1.94 -3.85
C ALA A 177 -11.73 -1.58 -4.86
N GLN A 178 -11.05 -0.44 -4.69
CA GLN A 178 -9.94 -0.01 -5.55
C GLN A 178 -8.56 -0.52 -5.08
N GLY A 179 -8.45 -1.01 -3.85
CA GLY A 179 -7.19 -1.44 -3.24
C GLY A 179 -7.04 -0.97 -1.79
N ILE A 180 -5.79 -0.90 -1.33
CA ILE A 180 -5.42 -0.45 0.00
C ILE A 180 -4.56 0.82 -0.08
N MET A 181 -4.85 1.79 0.77
CA MET A 181 -4.03 2.97 1.02
C MET A 181 -3.57 2.97 2.48
N LEU A 182 -2.26 3.05 2.70
CA LEU A 182 -1.65 3.16 4.02
C LEU A 182 -0.75 4.40 4.06
N SER A 183 -1.09 5.36 4.91
CA SER A 183 -0.30 6.57 5.11
C SER A 183 0.18 6.71 6.55
N ALA A 184 1.40 7.19 6.73
CA ALA A 184 2.05 7.36 8.02
C ALA A 184 2.87 8.65 8.07
N GLU A 185 3.24 9.08 9.29
CA GLU A 185 4.20 10.17 9.45
C GLU A 185 5.64 9.68 9.23
N GLU A 186 5.98 8.49 9.76
CA GLU A 186 7.28 7.81 9.62
C GLU A 186 7.13 6.32 9.27
N PRO A 187 8.19 5.63 8.81
CA PRO A 187 8.13 4.22 8.37
C PRO A 187 7.71 3.24 9.47
N ILE A 188 7.91 3.59 10.74
CA ILE A 188 7.39 2.83 11.89
C ILE A 188 5.86 2.77 11.91
N GLY A 189 5.16 3.86 11.55
CA GLY A 189 3.71 3.88 11.41
C GLY A 189 3.21 2.92 10.33
N VAL A 190 3.94 2.79 9.21
CA VAL A 190 3.66 1.77 8.17
C VAL A 190 3.69 0.37 8.77
N SER A 191 4.68 0.04 9.61
CA SER A 191 4.75 -1.28 10.26
C SER A 191 3.57 -1.58 11.18
N ARG A 192 2.96 -0.54 11.80
CA ARG A 192 1.74 -0.68 12.61
C ARG A 192 0.52 -0.88 11.72
N GLY A 193 0.37 -0.07 10.67
CA GLY A 193 -0.72 -0.21 9.71
C GLY A 193 -0.74 -1.56 8.99
N LEU A 194 0.43 -2.11 8.62
CA LEU A 194 0.53 -3.45 8.05
C LEU A 194 0.16 -4.56 9.07
N ALA A 195 0.52 -4.41 10.34
CA ALA A 195 0.12 -5.34 11.41
C ALA A 195 -1.40 -5.32 11.67
N THR A 196 -2.07 -4.19 11.43
CA THR A 196 -3.53 -4.07 11.48
C THR A 196 -4.20 -4.56 10.19
N LEU A 197 -3.62 -4.29 9.03
CA LEU A 197 -4.08 -4.83 7.74
C LEU A 197 -4.08 -6.36 7.72
N ARG A 198 -3.07 -6.99 8.35
CA ARG A 198 -3.01 -8.43 8.59
C ARG A 198 -4.17 -8.96 9.44
N GLN A 199 -4.79 -8.13 10.29
CA GLN A 199 -5.96 -8.49 11.11
C GLN A 199 -7.30 -8.20 10.41
N LEU A 200 -7.29 -7.52 9.26
CA LEU A 200 -8.46 -7.38 8.38
C LEU A 200 -8.62 -8.57 7.41
N VAL A 201 -7.68 -9.53 7.42
CA VAL A 201 -7.74 -10.74 6.59
C VAL A 201 -8.81 -11.68 7.14
N ASP A 202 -9.82 -11.93 6.30
CA ASP A 202 -10.85 -12.94 6.50
C ASP A 202 -10.54 -14.19 5.66
N LEU A 203 -10.95 -15.35 6.18
CA LEU A 203 -10.68 -16.69 5.67
C LEU A 203 -11.97 -17.56 5.64
N GLY A 204 -13.13 -16.93 5.40
CA GLY A 204 -14.42 -17.60 5.21
C GLY A 204 -14.49 -18.39 3.89
N ASP A 205 -15.31 -17.95 2.93
CA ASP A 205 -15.42 -18.60 1.61
C ASP A 205 -14.17 -18.40 0.72
N GLY A 206 -13.18 -17.64 1.20
CA GLY A 206 -11.90 -17.40 0.53
C GLY A 206 -11.08 -16.34 1.26
N ALA A 207 -9.83 -16.15 0.82
CA ALA A 207 -8.95 -15.12 1.36
C ALA A 207 -9.39 -13.72 0.91
N THR A 208 -9.85 -12.89 1.84
CA THR A 208 -10.28 -11.50 1.55
C THR A 208 -9.84 -10.52 2.63
N LEU A 209 -10.01 -9.22 2.38
CA LEU A 209 -9.90 -8.16 3.39
C LEU A 209 -11.27 -7.47 3.54
N HIS A 210 -11.77 -7.28 4.75
CA HIS A 210 -12.96 -6.43 4.95
C HIS A 210 -12.66 -4.97 4.55
N PHE A 211 -13.63 -4.29 3.92
CA PHE A 211 -13.53 -2.85 3.69
C PHE A 211 -13.54 -2.10 5.02
N ALA A 212 -12.52 -1.30 5.29
CA ALA A 212 -12.37 -0.61 6.56
C ALA A 212 -11.54 0.67 6.43
N THR A 213 -11.85 1.65 7.28
CA THR A 213 -11.03 2.83 7.53
C THR A 213 -10.58 2.79 8.98
N VAL A 214 -9.27 2.94 9.23
CA VAL A 214 -8.66 2.90 10.56
C VAL A 214 -7.75 4.12 10.74
N ASP A 215 -7.95 4.86 11.82
CA ASP A 215 -7.05 5.92 12.28
C ASP A 215 -6.52 5.53 13.65
N ASP A 216 -5.21 5.39 13.77
CA ASP A 216 -4.63 4.88 15.01
C ASP A 216 -3.26 5.47 15.33
N LYS A 217 -2.97 5.50 16.64
CA LYS A 217 -1.69 5.89 17.20
C LYS A 217 -1.56 5.34 18.63
N PRO A 218 -0.35 5.06 19.11
CA PRO A 218 -0.14 4.70 20.50
C PRO A 218 -0.68 5.76 21.47
N ARG A 219 -1.34 5.31 22.53
CA ARG A 219 -1.71 6.17 23.68
C ARG A 219 -0.55 6.40 24.64
N LEU A 220 0.45 5.53 24.60
CA LEU A 220 1.69 5.57 25.39
C LEU A 220 2.87 5.28 24.45
N ALA A 221 3.92 6.11 24.52
CA ALA A 221 5.15 5.86 23.77
C ALA A 221 5.78 4.53 24.22
N TRP A 222 6.03 4.40 25.52
CA TRP A 222 6.67 3.22 26.12
C TRP A 222 5.69 2.05 26.24
N ARG A 223 5.99 0.96 25.52
CA ARG A 223 5.27 -0.34 25.50
C ARG A 223 6.28 -1.49 25.49
N GLY A 224 7.27 -1.42 26.38
CA GLY A 224 8.29 -2.46 26.55
C GLY A 224 7.83 -3.62 27.43
N LEU A 225 8.50 -4.77 27.29
CA LEU A 225 8.51 -5.84 28.28
C LEU A 225 9.86 -5.81 29.00
N MET A 226 9.87 -6.05 30.31
CA MET A 226 11.10 -6.42 31.01
C MET A 226 11.43 -7.88 30.66
N GLN A 227 12.70 -8.15 30.33
CA GLN A 227 13.25 -9.48 30.08
C GLN A 227 14.23 -9.86 31.19
#